data_AF-A0A4R1B7A8-F1
#
_entry.id   AF-A0A4R1B7A8-F1
#
_cell.length_a   1.000
_cell.length_b   1.000
_cell.length_c   1.000
_cell.angle_alpha   90.00
_cell.angle_beta   90.00
_cell.angle_gamma   90.00
#
_symmetry.space_group_name_H-M   'P 1'
#
loop_
_entity.id
_entity.type
_entity.pdbx_description
1 polymer ?
#
loop_
_entity_poly.entity_id
_entity_poly.type
_entity_poly.pdbx_seq_one_letter_code
_entity_poly.pdbx_strand_id
1 'polypeptide(L)'
;MSRHQVFSRDAVLSLKQQLGRNYVLLSEAARKLGQTEAQFRKTWITTGIVQCHSYPGQKLIHCQDLDRIRAIWSEAGSASSIGDDLKRRRWLCPNLTKMGQLSEVTQLGTGPQKVRLYPRSAPVLQHYAPTGSARPVLTP
;
A
#
# COMPACT_ATOMS: atom_id res chain seq x y z
N MET A 1 -33.32 14.61 -21.70
CA MET A 1 -33.44 15.85 -20.91
C MET A 1 -32.57 15.73 -19.67
N SER A 2 -31.45 16.47 -19.60
CA SER A 2 -30.57 16.45 -18.43
C SER A 2 -31.17 17.35 -17.36
N ARG A 3 -31.57 16.79 -16.21
CA ARG A 3 -32.04 17.59 -15.07
C ARG A 3 -30.81 18.28 -14.47
N HIS A 4 -30.64 19.57 -14.75
CA HIS A 4 -29.69 20.40 -14.04
C HIS A 4 -30.17 20.55 -12.58
N GLN A 5 -29.61 19.74 -11.69
CA GLN A 5 -29.79 19.94 -10.25
C GLN A 5 -29.08 21.23 -9.86
N VAL A 6 -29.86 22.21 -9.42
CA VAL A 6 -29.33 23.46 -8.88
C VAL A 6 -28.97 23.21 -7.42
N PHE A 7 -27.67 23.18 -7.12
CA PHE A 7 -27.19 23.07 -5.75
C PHE A 7 -27.00 24.47 -5.16
N SER A 8 -27.37 24.65 -3.89
CA SER A 8 -27.01 25.88 -3.17
C SER A 8 -25.49 25.97 -3.01
N ARG A 9 -24.97 27.19 -2.96
CA ARG A 9 -23.53 27.44 -2.72
C ARG A 9 -23.05 26.73 -1.46
N ASP A 10 -23.84 26.76 -0.39
CA ASP A 10 -23.48 26.15 0.90
C ASP A 10 -23.45 24.62 0.83
N ALA A 11 -24.34 24.00 0.05
CA ALA A 11 -24.31 22.57 -0.19
C ALA A 11 -23.03 22.16 -0.95
N VAL A 12 -22.63 22.92 -1.97
CA VAL A 12 -21.40 22.67 -2.73
C VAL A 12 -20.16 22.84 -1.86
N LEU A 13 -20.12 23.89 -1.03
CA LEU A 13 -19.00 24.13 -0.10
C LEU A 13 -18.91 23.03 0.96
N SER A 14 -20.04 22.62 1.52
CA SER A 14 -20.11 21.52 2.50
C SER A 14 -19.64 20.20 1.89
N LEU A 15 -20.07 19.89 0.67
CA LEU A 15 -19.62 18.70 -0.05
C LEU A 15 -18.11 18.74 -0.32
N LYS A 16 -17.58 19.88 -0.75
CA LYS A 16 -16.13 20.06 -0.96
C LYS A 16 -15.35 19.84 0.33
N GLN A 17 -15.83 20.36 1.46
CA GLN A 17 -15.20 20.14 2.76
C GLN A 17 -15.26 18.68 3.20
N GLN A 18 -16.41 18.01 3.02
CA GLN A 18 -16.55 16.58 3.32
C GLN A 18 -15.61 15.72 2.47
N LEU A 19 -15.51 16.01 1.17
CA LEU A 19 -14.57 15.33 0.28
C LEU A 19 -13.12 15.50 0.75
N GLY A 20 -12.71 16.72 1.11
CA GLY A 20 -11.35 16.98 1.59
C GLY A 20 -11.01 16.36 2.95
N ARG A 21 -12.01 16.07 3.78
CA ARG A 21 -11.82 15.39 5.08
C ARG A 21 -11.74 13.88 4.93
N ASN A 22 -12.57 13.31 4.06
CA ASN A 22 -12.79 11.86 4.01
C ASN A 22 -12.01 11.17 2.89
N TYR A 23 -11.47 11.93 1.94
CA TYR A 23 -10.77 11.37 0.78
C TYR A 23 -9.43 12.05 0.54
N VAL A 24 -8.51 11.27 -0.02
CA VAL A 24 -7.23 11.74 -0.54
C VAL A 24 -7.07 11.34 -2.00
N LEU A 25 -6.21 12.04 -2.72
CA LEU A 25 -5.85 11.65 -4.08
C LEU A 25 -5.12 10.30 -4.09
N LEU A 26 -5.34 9.49 -5.13
CA LEU A 26 -4.63 8.23 -5.33
C LEU A 26 -3.11 8.41 -5.32
N SER A 27 -2.61 9.45 -5.99
CA SER A 27 -1.19 9.79 -6.03
C SER A 27 -0.62 10.01 -4.63
N GLU A 28 -1.37 10.72 -3.79
CA GLU A 28 -1.00 11.00 -2.41
C GLU A 28 -1.07 9.74 -1.55
N ALA A 29 -2.12 8.93 -1.70
CA ALA A 29 -2.24 7.64 -1.02
C ALA A 29 -1.05 6.72 -1.35
N ALA A 30 -0.71 6.58 -2.64
CA ALA A 30 0.43 5.78 -3.08
C ALA A 30 1.75 6.27 -2.46
N ARG A 31 1.98 7.59 -2.51
CA ARG A 31 3.17 8.22 -1.91
C ARG A 31 3.27 7.97 -0.40
N LYS A 32 2.15 8.02 0.33
CA LYS A 32 2.11 7.75 1.79
C LYS A 32 2.55 6.32 2.15
N LEU A 33 2.42 5.36 1.24
CA LEU A 33 2.92 3.98 1.42
C LEU A 33 4.29 3.73 0.76
N GLY A 34 4.95 4.77 0.23
CA GLY A 34 6.20 4.61 -0.52
C GLY A 34 6.02 3.82 -1.83
N GLN A 35 4.82 3.86 -2.42
CA GLN A 35 4.49 3.16 -3.66
C GLN A 35 4.31 4.15 -4.82
N THR A 36 4.63 3.69 -6.04
CA THR A 36 4.10 4.32 -7.26
C THR A 36 2.59 4.07 -7.39
N GLU A 37 1.88 4.91 -8.13
CA GLU A 37 0.44 4.69 -8.38
C GLU A 37 0.14 3.33 -9.01
N ALA A 38 0.99 2.87 -9.93
CA ALA A 38 0.83 1.58 -10.58
C ALA A 38 0.95 0.41 -9.58
N GLN A 39 1.93 0.49 -8.67
CA GLN A 39 2.09 -0.50 -7.60
C GLN A 39 0.91 -0.45 -6.62
N PHE A 40 0.46 0.75 -6.23
CA PHE A 40 -0.67 0.91 -5.33
C PHE A 40 -1.94 0.31 -5.95
N ARG A 41 -2.24 0.63 -7.21
CA ARG A 41 -3.39 0.07 -7.94
C ARG A 41 -3.35 -1.45 -7.95
N LYS A 42 -2.22 -2.03 -8.36
CA LYS A 42 -2.06 -3.49 -8.44
C LYS A 42 -2.20 -4.17 -7.07
N THR A 43 -1.69 -3.53 -6.02
CA THR A 43 -1.63 -4.13 -4.67
C THR A 43 -2.95 -4.01 -3.91
N TRP A 44 -3.66 -2.89 -4.05
CA TRP A 44 -4.80 -2.56 -3.19
C TRP A 44 -6.12 -2.45 -3.92
N ILE A 45 -6.12 -1.90 -5.14
CA ILE A 45 -7.36 -1.67 -5.89
C ILE A 45 -7.72 -2.91 -6.69
N THR A 46 -6.77 -3.47 -7.45
CA THR A 46 -6.98 -4.69 -8.25
C THR A 46 -7.28 -5.90 -7.37
N THR A 47 -6.72 -5.97 -6.17
CA THR A 47 -7.01 -7.04 -5.19
C THR A 47 -8.37 -6.87 -4.50
N GLY A 48 -9.07 -5.75 -4.72
CA GLY A 48 -10.35 -5.43 -4.11
C GLY A 48 -10.29 -4.98 -2.65
N ILE A 49 -9.09 -4.74 -2.10
CA ILE A 49 -8.93 -4.32 -0.71
C ILE A 49 -9.38 -2.87 -0.51
N VAL A 50 -9.13 -2.00 -1.49
CA VAL A 50 -9.42 -0.56 -1.44
C VAL A 50 -10.32 -0.17 -2.59
N GLN A 51 -11.35 0.63 -2.29
CA GLN A 51 -12.22 1.21 -3.32
C GLN A 51 -11.62 2.50 -3.87
N CYS A 52 -11.73 2.67 -5.19
CA CYS A 52 -11.26 3.85 -5.89
C CYS A 52 -12.44 4.61 -6.47
N HIS A 53 -12.67 5.82 -5.98
CA HIS A 53 -13.77 6.67 -6.42
C HIS A 53 -13.30 7.61 -7.52
N SER A 54 -14.12 7.77 -8.56
CA SER A 54 -13.83 8.73 -9.63
C SER A 54 -14.48 10.06 -9.31
N TYR A 55 -13.68 11.13 -9.35
CA TYR A 55 -14.12 12.52 -9.27
C TYR A 55 -13.56 13.24 -10.50
N PRO A 56 -14.20 14.27 -11.09
CA PRO A 56 -13.77 14.83 -12.39
C PRO A 56 -12.25 15.07 -12.49
N GLY A 57 -11.58 14.32 -13.38
CA GLY A 57 -10.13 14.38 -13.60
C GLY A 57 -9.25 13.76 -12.51
N GLN A 58 -9.82 13.17 -11.46
CA GLN A 58 -9.13 12.70 -10.25
C GLN A 58 -9.62 11.32 -9.80
N LYS A 59 -8.75 10.64 -9.05
CA LYS A 59 -9.05 9.37 -8.39
C LYS A 59 -8.86 9.54 -6.90
N LEU A 60 -9.90 9.21 -6.16
CA LEU A 60 -9.99 9.42 -4.72
C LEU A 60 -9.99 8.10 -3.97
N ILE A 61 -9.29 8.07 -2.85
CA ILE A 61 -9.21 6.96 -1.91
C ILE A 61 -9.76 7.43 -0.57
N HIS A 62 -10.60 6.62 0.06
CA HIS A 62 -11.15 6.95 1.36
C HIS A 62 -10.05 6.90 2.44
N CYS A 63 -10.04 7.87 3.35
CA CYS A 63 -9.02 7.96 4.40
C CYS A 63 -9.01 6.71 5.30
N GLN A 64 -10.18 6.15 5.63
CA GLN A 64 -10.26 4.92 6.44
C GLN A 64 -9.62 3.71 5.74
N ASP A 65 -9.80 3.60 4.41
CA ASP A 65 -9.14 2.54 3.64
C ASP A 65 -7.63 2.71 3.69
N LEU A 66 -7.16 3.94 3.52
CA LEU A 66 -5.74 4.27 3.60
C LEU A 66 -5.13 3.92 4.96
N ASP A 67 -5.82 4.24 6.06
CA ASP A 67 -5.30 3.95 7.41
C ASP A 67 -5.24 2.44 7.68
N ARG A 68 -6.26 1.70 7.24
CA ARG A 68 -6.28 0.23 7.32
C ARG A 68 -5.13 -0.40 6.55
N ILE A 69 -4.92 -0.02 5.29
CA ILE A 69 -3.82 -0.61 4.50
C ILE A 69 -2.44 -0.16 4.98
N ARG A 70 -2.35 1.02 5.62
CA ARG A 70 -1.09 1.51 6.19
C ARG A 70 -0.62 0.64 7.35
N ALA A 71 -1.54 0.21 8.22
CA ALA A 71 -1.23 -0.73 9.29
C ALA A 71 -0.64 -2.04 8.69
N ILE A 72 -1.33 -2.63 7.71
CA ILE A 72 -0.88 -3.85 7.02
C ILE A 72 0.51 -3.64 6.37
N TRP A 73 0.69 -2.53 5.66
CA TRP A 73 1.91 -2.26 4.89
C TRP A 73 3.12 -1.89 5.75
N SER A 74 2.89 -1.43 6.98
CA SER A 74 3.94 -1.14 7.94
C SER A 74 4.62 -2.40 8.46
N GLU A 75 3.86 -3.49 8.60
CA GLU A 75 4.36 -4.77 9.13
C GLU A 75 4.78 -5.73 8.01
N ALA A 76 4.10 -5.66 6.87
CA ALA A 76 4.28 -6.57 5.76
C ALA A 76 4.52 -5.84 4.44
N GLY A 77 5.23 -6.50 3.53
CA GLY A 77 5.51 -5.98 2.20
C GLY A 77 5.37 -7.05 1.13
N SER A 78 5.16 -6.62 -0.11
CA SER A 78 5.27 -7.54 -1.25
C SER A 78 6.73 -7.95 -1.46
N ALA A 79 6.95 -9.07 -2.15
CA ALA A 79 8.31 -9.52 -2.50
C ALA A 79 9.13 -8.46 -3.25
N SER A 80 8.47 -7.65 -4.08
CA SER A 80 9.13 -6.54 -4.77
C SER A 80 9.53 -5.43 -3.80
N SER A 81 8.61 -4.97 -2.94
CA SER A 81 8.90 -3.91 -1.96
C SER A 81 10.03 -4.30 -1.02
N ILE A 82 9.99 -5.52 -0.46
CA ILE A 82 11.05 -6.01 0.42
C ILE A 82 12.37 -6.17 -0.34
N GLY A 83 12.31 -6.62 -1.61
CA GLY A 83 13.47 -6.67 -2.48
C GLY A 83 14.12 -5.29 -2.65
N ASP A 84 13.31 -4.27 -2.91
CA ASP A 84 13.78 -2.89 -3.08
C ASP A 84 14.41 -2.35 -1.78
N ASP A 85 13.77 -2.56 -0.62
CA ASP A 85 14.27 -2.10 0.69
C ASP A 85 15.62 -2.73 1.05
N LEU A 86 15.80 -4.02 0.74
CA LEU A 86 17.04 -4.73 1.00
C LEU A 86 18.12 -4.47 -0.06
N LYS A 87 17.83 -3.70 -1.12
CA LYS A 87 18.66 -3.58 -2.33
C LYS A 87 19.02 -4.96 -2.89
N ARG A 88 18.02 -5.84 -2.93
CA ARG A 88 18.08 -7.21 -3.45
C ARG A 88 17.07 -7.38 -4.57
N ARG A 89 16.94 -8.63 -5.06
CA ARG A 89 16.02 -8.97 -6.14
C ARG A 89 14.69 -9.43 -5.58
N ARG A 90 13.60 -9.10 -6.29
CA ARG A 90 12.22 -9.54 -5.99
C ARG A 90 12.02 -11.06 -5.84
N TRP A 91 12.94 -11.89 -6.36
CA TRP A 91 12.86 -13.34 -6.26
C TRP A 91 13.23 -13.88 -4.88
N LEU A 92 13.79 -13.04 -3.99
CA LEU A 92 14.27 -13.45 -2.67
C LEU A 92 13.15 -14.09 -1.83
N CYS A 93 12.05 -13.38 -1.59
CA CYS A 93 10.96 -13.88 -0.74
C CYS A 93 10.35 -15.20 -1.27
N PRO A 94 10.02 -15.33 -2.58
CA PRO A 94 9.56 -16.60 -3.14
C PRO A 94 10.55 -17.77 -2.94
N ASN A 95 11.85 -17.53 -3.08
CA ASN A 95 12.85 -18.59 -2.92
C ASN A 95 13.03 -18.98 -1.45
N LEU A 96 13.08 -18.02 -0.52
CA LEU A 96 13.12 -18.30 0.91
C LEU A 96 11.88 -19.10 1.35
N THR A 97 10.72 -18.82 0.76
CA THR A 97 9.48 -19.57 1.00
C THR A 97 9.59 -21.01 0.53
N LYS A 98 10.13 -21.25 -0.68
CA LYS A 98 10.37 -22.61 -1.19
C LYS A 98 11.35 -23.41 -0.34
N MET A 99 12.31 -22.75 0.30
CA MET A 99 13.28 -23.36 1.20
C MET A 99 12.75 -23.54 2.64
N GLY A 100 11.50 -23.14 2.92
CA GLY A 100 10.91 -23.22 4.25
C GLY A 100 11.48 -22.21 5.26
N GLN A 101 12.19 -21.18 4.79
CA GLN A 101 12.85 -20.18 5.65
C GLN A 101 12.03 -18.90 5.83
N LEU A 102 10.96 -18.72 5.04
CA LEU A 102 10.07 -17.57 5.12
C LEU A 102 8.63 -18.05 4.93
N SER A 103 7.69 -17.46 5.67
CA SER A 103 6.27 -17.72 5.52
C SER A 103 5.54 -16.45 5.11
N GLU A 104 4.55 -16.60 4.23
CA GLU A 104 3.62 -15.54 3.87
C GLU A 104 2.73 -15.21 5.08
N VAL A 105 2.56 -13.93 5.43
CA VAL A 105 1.67 -13.51 6.53
C VAL A 105 0.23 -13.47 6.04
N THR A 106 0.04 -13.03 4.80
CA THR A 106 -1.27 -12.86 4.20
C THR A 106 -1.15 -12.81 2.69
N GLN A 107 -2.22 -13.26 2.03
CA GLN A 107 -2.42 -13.08 0.60
C GLN A 107 -3.59 -12.11 0.38
N LEU A 108 -3.35 -11.04 -0.38
CA LEU A 108 -4.39 -10.13 -0.83
C LEU A 108 -4.98 -10.63 -2.15
N GLY A 109 -6.30 -10.56 -2.29
CA GLY A 109 -7.01 -10.98 -3.51
C GLY A 109 -6.97 -12.49 -3.78
N THR A 110 -7.56 -12.89 -4.90
CA THR A 110 -7.69 -14.29 -5.31
C THR A 110 -7.30 -14.50 -6.78
N GLY A 111 -7.03 -15.76 -7.15
CA GLY A 111 -6.73 -16.14 -8.53
C GLY A 111 -5.50 -15.41 -9.12
N PRO A 112 -5.57 -14.89 -10.36
CA PRO A 112 -4.45 -14.22 -11.02
C PRO A 112 -4.12 -12.84 -10.44
N GLN A 113 -5.00 -12.27 -9.61
CA GLN A 113 -4.85 -10.94 -9.02
C GLN A 113 -4.28 -10.99 -7.60
N LYS A 114 -3.75 -12.14 -7.17
CA LYS A 114 -3.21 -12.29 -5.82
C LYS A 114 -1.88 -11.58 -5.61
N VAL A 115 -1.71 -10.99 -4.44
CA VAL A 115 -0.44 -10.42 -3.96
C VAL A 115 -0.09 -11.04 -2.61
N ARG A 116 1.10 -11.64 -2.54
CA ARG A 116 1.61 -12.27 -1.32
C ARG A 116 2.37 -11.25 -0.50
N LEU A 117 2.08 -11.18 0.79
CA LEU A 117 2.74 -10.31 1.75
C LEU A 117 3.61 -11.14 2.68
N TYR A 118 4.82 -10.64 2.93
CA TYR A 118 5.81 -11.26 3.80
C TYR A 118 6.13 -10.29 4.95
N PRO A 119 6.50 -10.81 6.13
CA PRO A 119 6.83 -9.95 7.26
C PRO A 119 8.15 -9.24 6.98
N ARG A 120 8.16 -7.91 7.10
CA ARG A 120 9.38 -7.11 6.90
C ARG A 120 10.45 -7.42 7.95
N SER A 121 10.01 -7.82 9.15
CA SER A 121 10.83 -8.15 10.31
C SER A 121 11.31 -9.61 10.34
N ALA A 122 11.05 -10.42 9.30
CA ALA A 122 11.43 -11.83 9.30
C ALA A 122 12.95 -11.99 9.52
N PRO A 123 13.41 -12.78 10.51
CA PRO A 123 14.83 -12.89 10.86
C PRO A 123 15.71 -13.27 9.67
N VAL A 124 15.23 -14.18 8.81
CA VAL A 124 15.95 -14.61 7.61
C VAL A 124 16.31 -13.44 6.67
N LEU A 125 15.50 -12.38 6.62
CA LEU A 125 15.74 -11.23 5.76
C LEU A 125 16.89 -10.36 6.25
N GLN A 126 17.23 -10.40 7.55
CA GLN A 126 18.32 -9.62 8.13
C GLN A 126 19.68 -10.01 7.55
N HIS A 127 19.87 -11.29 7.21
CA HIS A 127 21.08 -11.77 6.53
C HIS A 127 21.29 -11.14 5.14
N TYR A 128 20.22 -10.58 4.56
CA TYR A 128 20.24 -9.98 3.24
C TYR A 128 20.17 -8.45 3.28
N ALA A 129 20.05 -7.86 4.48
CA ALA A 129 20.12 -6.41 4.64
C ALA A 129 21.48 -5.90 4.13
N PRO A 130 21.53 -4.70 3.55
CA PRO A 130 22.79 -4.12 3.12
C PRO A 130 23.71 -3.96 4.33
N THR A 131 24.89 -4.59 4.27
CA THR A 131 25.99 -4.44 5.22
C THR A 131 26.40 -2.97 5.24
N GLY A 132 25.95 -2.25 6.27
CA GLY A 132 26.02 -0.79 6.34
C GLY A 132 24.96 -0.15 7.25
N SER A 133 23.97 -0.91 7.75
CA SER A 133 23.05 -0.48 8.81
C SER A 133 23.39 -1.12 10.16
N ALA A 134 24.68 -1.20 10.50
CA ALA A 134 25.08 -1.39 11.89
C ALA A 134 24.86 -0.05 12.61
N ARG A 135 23.72 0.13 13.29
CA ARG A 135 23.74 0.99 14.48
C ARG A 135 24.65 0.27 15.48
N PRO A 136 25.73 0.89 15.97
CA PRO A 136 26.48 0.29 17.07
C PRO A 136 25.52 0.20 18.25
N VAL A 137 25.35 -1.03 18.77
CA VAL A 137 24.81 -1.24 20.09
C VAL A 137 25.87 -0.70 21.05
N LEU A 138 25.65 0.51 21.57
CA LEU A 138 26.29 0.93 22.81
C LEU A 138 25.74 -0.01 23.88
N THR A 139 26.55 -1.00 24.25
CA THR A 139 26.38 -1.73 25.51
C THR A 139 26.98 -0.88 26.63
N PRO A 140 26.42 -0.97 27.85
CA PRO A 140 26.63 0.00 28.93
C PRO A 140 28.06 0.06 29.46
#